data_AF-A0A835B374-F1
#
_entry.id   AF-A0A835B374-F1
#
_cell.length_a   1.000
_cell.length_b   1.000
_cell.length_c   1.000
_cell.angle_alpha   90.00
_cell.angle_beta   90.00
_cell.angle_gamma   90.00
#
_symmetry.space_group_name_H-M   'P 1'
#
loop_
_entity.id
_entity.type
_entity.pdbx_description
1 polymer ?
#
loop_
_entity_poly.entity_id
_entity_poly.type
_entity_poly.pdbx_seq_one_letter_code
_entity_poly.pdbx_strand_id
1 'polypeptide(L)'
;MINPQLPARSDPHVIVYNPPACTAQVHYYSQKKSLPSHHPPAHHLRLLLLCLLRLLALARASQSQNLTLMAAYAGTAGAFPNLVARSSPAARRLRAAHPIRASAAGTTGEAAMDVVSEAELREKGFMGMRKTKLVCTVGPACVEALPALARGGMGVARVNLCHGGRERHRAAMRAVRRLNEEEGFCVSLMVDTEGSQLLFADHGGATSVKAEFFRNNGAYCFIYVCLTSWSAFILISGILVGDELVIDGGMATFEVTEKIGNDLRYIEFGIAEGVDCIALSFVKDDNDIKQLKAYLSRRSLEHIKIFAKIESLESLKNLEDIIHASDGVMVARGDLGVQVPLEQIPAIQESIVTLCRQLNKPVIVASQLLESMVEYPTPTRAEVADISEAVRQYADAVMLSAESAIGAYPQKALSVLRAASERMESWSREENMQKLLPQHQLAIALPDRISEQICNCAVEMANNLGVDAIFVYTKHGHMASLLSRNRPNPPIFAFTDDANSRKSMNLFWGVIPLHLPLSDSMEDNFKKTISLMKSKGSVKPRDTILLVSDSDLNRPCAATSVFQSIQVRLVE
;
A
#
# COMPACT_ATOMS: atom_id res chain seq x y z
N MET A 1 -47.49 -61.60 6.23
CA MET A 1 -47.44 -61.31 7.68
C MET A 1 -46.29 -60.35 7.93
N ILE A 2 -46.39 -59.47 8.93
CA ILE A 2 -45.32 -58.61 9.49
C ILE A 2 -44.62 -57.64 8.50
N ASN A 3 -45.15 -56.41 8.49
CA ASN A 3 -44.41 -55.13 8.36
C ASN A 3 -43.91 -54.75 9.80
N PRO A 4 -43.06 -53.72 10.10
CA PRO A 4 -42.54 -52.61 9.28
C PRO A 4 -40.97 -52.48 9.40
N GLN A 5 -40.22 -51.43 8.98
CA GLN A 5 -40.51 -50.01 8.72
C GLN A 5 -39.79 -49.40 7.49
N LEU A 6 -40.49 -48.42 6.92
CA LEU A 6 -40.13 -47.38 5.93
C LEU A 6 -40.96 -46.12 6.33
N PRO A 7 -40.81 -44.91 5.72
CA PRO A 7 -40.00 -44.51 4.57
C PRO A 7 -38.77 -43.66 5.05
N ALA A 8 -38.34 -42.47 4.59
CA ALA A 8 -38.85 -41.47 3.64
C ALA A 8 -37.74 -40.51 3.12
N ARG A 9 -38.15 -39.43 2.45
CA ARG A 9 -37.36 -38.26 2.04
C ARG A 9 -38.09 -36.98 2.45
N SER A 10 -37.37 -35.88 2.64
CA SER A 10 -37.88 -34.52 2.49
C SER A 10 -36.74 -33.53 2.18
N ASP A 11 -37.07 -32.46 1.46
CA ASP A 11 -36.15 -31.43 0.96
C ASP A 11 -35.65 -30.44 2.05
N PRO A 12 -34.62 -29.60 1.77
CA PRO A 12 -33.88 -28.90 2.81
C PRO A 12 -34.62 -27.70 3.43
N HIS A 13 -34.74 -27.71 4.76
CA HIS A 13 -35.07 -26.51 5.53
C HIS A 13 -33.82 -25.65 5.79
N VAL A 14 -33.88 -24.38 5.40
CA VAL A 14 -32.91 -23.36 5.81
C VAL A 14 -33.10 -23.08 7.30
N ILE A 15 -32.11 -23.46 8.12
CA ILE A 15 -32.03 -23.05 9.52
C ILE A 15 -31.03 -21.88 9.61
N VAL A 16 -31.55 -20.67 9.79
CA VAL A 16 -30.73 -19.51 10.14
C VAL A 16 -30.34 -19.63 11.61
N TYR A 17 -29.11 -20.09 11.87
CA TYR A 17 -28.56 -20.07 13.22
C TYR A 17 -27.76 -18.78 13.43
N ASN A 18 -28.27 -17.90 14.29
CA ASN A 18 -27.67 -16.61 14.57
C ASN A 18 -26.78 -16.74 15.83
N PRO A 19 -25.44 -16.72 15.73
CA PRO A 19 -24.58 -16.94 16.88
C PRO A 19 -24.62 -15.74 17.84
N PRO A 20 -24.68 -15.95 19.17
CA PRO A 20 -24.49 -14.87 20.13
C PRO A 20 -23.04 -14.36 20.05
N ALA A 21 -22.84 -13.07 20.34
CA ALA A 21 -21.52 -12.46 20.30
C ALA A 21 -20.60 -12.99 21.42
N CYS A 22 -19.64 -13.85 21.06
CA CYS A 22 -18.53 -14.20 21.94
C CYS A 22 -17.50 -13.07 21.95
N THR A 23 -17.71 -12.07 22.81
CA THR A 23 -16.65 -11.11 23.16
C THR A 23 -15.64 -11.79 24.08
N ALA A 24 -14.48 -12.17 23.52
CA ALA A 24 -13.43 -12.78 24.32
C ALA A 24 -12.86 -11.77 25.34
N GLN A 25 -12.67 -12.19 26.60
CA GLN A 25 -12.13 -11.35 27.67
C GLN A 25 -10.70 -11.78 28.02
N VAL A 26 -9.72 -10.96 27.64
CA VAL A 26 -8.31 -11.18 27.97
C VAL A 26 -7.94 -10.44 29.26
N HIS A 27 -7.37 -11.19 30.20
CA HIS A 27 -6.85 -10.72 31.48
C HIS A 27 -5.33 -10.93 31.55
N TYR A 28 -4.66 -10.08 32.33
CA TYR A 28 -3.21 -10.09 32.51
C TYR A 28 -2.85 -10.08 33.98
N TYR A 29 -1.86 -10.90 34.34
CA TYR A 29 -1.36 -11.02 35.71
C TYR A 29 0.17 -10.96 35.70
N SER A 30 0.73 -9.76 35.93
CA SER A 30 2.18 -9.61 36.00
C SER A 30 2.76 -10.24 37.26
N GLN A 31 3.82 -11.05 37.13
CA GLN A 31 4.48 -11.67 38.28
C GLN A 31 5.43 -10.72 39.02
N LYS A 32 4.89 -9.62 39.58
CA LYS A 32 5.60 -8.85 40.62
C LYS A 32 5.71 -9.67 41.91
N LYS A 33 6.81 -10.41 42.04
CA LYS A 33 7.22 -11.09 43.28
C LYS A 33 7.14 -10.12 44.46
N SER A 34 6.59 -10.62 45.56
CA SER A 34 6.16 -9.81 46.70
C SER A 34 7.33 -9.20 47.49
N LEU A 35 7.20 -7.91 47.78
CA LEU A 35 7.87 -7.24 48.91
C LEU A 35 6.76 -6.75 49.85
N PRO A 36 6.91 -6.92 51.18
CA PRO A 36 5.80 -6.67 52.11
C PRO A 36 5.69 -5.20 52.55
N SER A 37 4.49 -4.88 53.06
CA SER A 37 4.13 -3.81 54.02
C SER A 37 3.46 -2.51 53.51
N HIS A 38 2.50 -2.07 54.34
CA HIS A 38 1.81 -0.77 54.44
C HIS A 38 0.64 -0.42 53.49
N HIS A 39 -0.23 0.48 54.00
CA HIS A 39 -1.65 0.63 53.64
C HIS A 39 -1.91 1.55 52.42
N PRO A 40 -3.05 1.37 51.71
CA PRO A 40 -3.46 2.23 50.61
C PRO A 40 -4.19 3.52 51.07
N PRO A 41 -4.03 4.67 50.37
CA PRO A 41 -4.86 5.85 50.56
C PRO A 41 -6.21 5.70 49.82
N ALA A 42 -7.32 5.95 50.53
CA ALA A 42 -8.67 5.66 50.04
C ALA A 42 -9.24 6.77 49.13
N HIS A 43 -8.90 6.78 47.83
CA HIS A 43 -9.46 7.75 46.86
C HIS A 43 -10.06 7.20 45.55
N HIS A 44 -9.92 5.91 45.22
CA HIS A 44 -10.52 5.34 43.99
C HIS A 44 -11.87 4.64 44.17
N LEU A 45 -12.21 4.14 45.36
CA LEU A 45 -13.49 3.46 45.60
C LEU A 45 -14.73 4.36 45.42
N ARG A 46 -14.59 5.68 45.59
CA ARG A 46 -15.72 6.64 45.48
C ARG A 46 -16.21 6.88 44.04
N LEU A 47 -15.34 6.80 43.03
CA LEU A 47 -15.74 7.01 41.63
C LEU A 47 -16.54 5.81 41.10
N LEU A 48 -16.05 4.58 41.34
CA LEU A 48 -16.70 3.35 40.90
C LEU A 48 -18.15 3.23 41.42
N LEU A 49 -18.39 3.59 42.69
CA LEU A 49 -19.71 3.52 43.30
C LEU A 49 -20.72 4.51 42.67
N LEU A 50 -20.25 5.71 42.28
CA LEU A 50 -21.07 6.72 41.61
C LEU A 50 -21.44 6.33 40.17
N CYS A 51 -20.55 5.65 39.45
CA CYS A 51 -20.85 5.11 38.12
C CYS A 51 -21.89 3.98 38.18
N LEU A 52 -21.77 3.05 39.14
CA LEU A 52 -22.71 1.93 39.31
C LEU A 52 -24.16 2.41 39.55
N LEU A 53 -24.33 3.43 40.39
CA LEU A 53 -25.64 3.99 40.74
C LEU A 53 -26.32 4.71 39.56
N ARG A 54 -25.57 5.28 38.61
CA ARG A 54 -26.14 5.87 37.39
C ARG A 54 -26.60 4.81 36.38
N LEU A 55 -25.86 3.72 36.23
CA LEU A 55 -26.23 2.62 35.33
C LEU A 55 -27.51 1.91 35.80
N LEU A 56 -27.66 1.69 37.11
CA LEU A 56 -28.87 1.09 37.70
C LEU A 56 -30.13 1.97 37.58
N ALA A 57 -29.99 3.28 37.41
CA ALA A 57 -31.12 4.18 37.20
C ALA A 57 -31.69 4.10 35.77
N LEU A 58 -30.82 3.98 34.76
CA LEU A 58 -31.23 3.90 33.35
C LEU A 58 -31.91 2.56 33.01
N ALA A 59 -31.49 1.47 33.66
CA ALA A 59 -32.02 0.12 33.44
C ALA A 59 -33.49 -0.10 33.86
N ARG A 60 -34.18 0.91 34.42
CA ARG A 60 -35.59 0.84 34.86
C ARG A 60 -36.57 1.64 33.99
N ALA A 61 -36.11 2.29 32.92
CA ALA A 61 -36.91 3.27 32.18
C ALA A 61 -37.54 2.78 30.86
N SER A 62 -37.36 1.50 30.47
CA SER A 62 -37.72 1.01 29.12
C SER A 62 -38.45 -0.35 29.14
N GLN A 63 -39.64 -0.40 29.74
CA GLN A 63 -40.66 -1.41 29.45
C GLN A 63 -42.05 -0.77 29.36
N SER A 64 -42.90 -1.32 28.48
CA SER A 64 -44.16 -0.73 27.98
C SER A 64 -43.94 0.52 27.09
N GLN A 65 -44.73 0.80 26.05
CA GLN A 65 -45.98 0.18 25.56
C GLN A 65 -45.92 -0.12 24.05
N ASN A 66 -46.77 -1.03 23.59
CA ASN A 66 -47.15 -1.24 22.18
C ASN A 66 -48.63 -0.90 22.03
N LEU A 67 -49.05 -0.20 20.97
CA LEU A 67 -50.23 -0.55 20.15
C LEU A 67 -50.35 0.29 18.86
N THR A 68 -50.98 -0.34 17.85
CA THR A 68 -51.49 0.09 16.51
C THR A 68 -52.18 1.47 16.41
N LEU A 69 -52.40 2.11 15.23
CA LEU A 69 -53.03 1.59 13.98
C LEU A 69 -52.96 2.59 12.76
N MET A 70 -53.25 2.11 11.54
CA MET A 70 -53.68 2.78 10.27
C MET A 70 -52.78 3.74 9.42
N ALA A 71 -52.40 3.18 8.26
CA ALA A 71 -52.32 3.70 6.88
C ALA A 71 -52.94 5.08 6.46
N ALA A 72 -52.32 5.75 5.47
CA ALA A 72 -52.75 5.74 4.03
C ALA A 72 -52.10 6.86 3.14
N TYR A 73 -52.16 6.67 1.80
CA TYR A 73 -51.79 7.60 0.69
C TYR A 73 -50.32 8.06 0.52
N ALA A 74 -49.84 8.52 -0.66
CA ALA A 74 -50.02 8.06 -2.06
C ALA A 74 -49.11 8.88 -3.04
N GLY A 75 -48.49 8.22 -4.03
CA GLY A 75 -47.79 8.88 -5.15
C GLY A 75 -46.43 9.52 -4.80
N THR A 76 -45.59 9.91 -5.76
CA THR A 76 -45.70 9.85 -7.24
C THR A 76 -44.44 9.26 -7.87
N ALA A 77 -44.53 8.81 -9.13
CA ALA A 77 -43.39 8.28 -9.88
C ALA A 77 -42.66 9.36 -10.69
N GLY A 78 -41.32 9.29 -10.72
CA GLY A 78 -40.45 10.05 -11.63
C GLY A 78 -39.73 9.11 -12.60
N ALA A 79 -39.65 9.47 -13.88
CA ALA A 79 -39.23 8.55 -14.95
C ALA A 79 -37.70 8.45 -15.13
N PHE A 80 -37.22 7.23 -15.36
CA PHE A 80 -35.89 6.97 -15.93
C PHE A 80 -35.95 7.08 -17.47
N PRO A 81 -35.05 7.83 -18.13
CA PRO A 81 -34.89 7.76 -19.58
C PRO A 81 -34.04 6.55 -19.99
N ASN A 82 -34.59 5.68 -20.81
CA ASN A 82 -33.82 4.63 -21.49
C ASN A 82 -32.81 5.25 -22.45
N LEU A 83 -31.55 4.81 -22.42
CA LEU A 83 -30.54 5.17 -23.42
C LEU A 83 -30.06 3.91 -24.15
N VAL A 84 -30.33 3.85 -25.45
CA VAL A 84 -30.17 2.65 -26.28
C VAL A 84 -28.70 2.39 -26.59
N ALA A 85 -28.18 1.25 -26.15
CA ALA A 85 -26.85 0.79 -26.53
C ALA A 85 -26.80 0.46 -28.04
N ARG A 86 -26.16 1.33 -28.83
CA ARG A 86 -25.81 1.02 -30.22
C ARG A 86 -24.62 0.07 -30.27
N SER A 87 -24.81 -1.10 -30.85
CA SER A 87 -23.75 -2.06 -31.13
C SER A 87 -22.91 -1.61 -32.35
N SER A 88 -21.60 -1.85 -32.27
CA SER A 88 -20.68 -1.80 -33.43
C SER A 88 -19.59 -2.87 -33.25
N PRO A 89 -19.26 -3.68 -34.27
CA PRO A 89 -18.46 -4.91 -34.07
C PRO A 89 -16.95 -4.70 -34.24
N ALA A 90 -16.18 -5.07 -33.22
CA ALA A 90 -14.71 -5.07 -33.26
C ALA A 90 -14.07 -6.33 -32.61
N ALA A 91 -14.65 -7.51 -32.85
CA ALA A 91 -14.17 -8.78 -32.31
C ALA A 91 -12.84 -9.26 -32.97
N ARG A 92 -11.73 -8.60 -32.66
CA ARG A 92 -10.39 -8.96 -33.14
C ARG A 92 -9.76 -10.04 -32.24
N ARG A 93 -9.48 -11.20 -32.82
CA ARG A 93 -8.95 -12.38 -32.10
C ARG A 93 -7.61 -12.08 -31.43
N LEU A 94 -7.50 -12.43 -30.14
CA LEU A 94 -6.22 -12.53 -29.44
C LEU A 94 -5.30 -13.52 -30.19
N ARG A 95 -4.12 -13.07 -30.60
CA ARG A 95 -3.00 -13.94 -30.99
C ARG A 95 -2.04 -14.06 -29.80
N ALA A 96 -1.43 -15.23 -29.63
CA ALA A 96 -0.45 -15.46 -28.58
C ALA A 96 0.76 -14.52 -28.75
N ALA A 97 1.23 -13.96 -27.62
CA ALA A 97 2.39 -13.09 -27.59
C ALA A 97 3.65 -13.83 -28.09
N HIS A 98 4.50 -13.15 -28.85
CA HIS A 98 5.83 -13.64 -29.18
C HIS A 98 6.81 -13.34 -28.02
N PRO A 99 7.83 -14.20 -27.80
CA PRO A 99 8.84 -13.94 -26.78
C PRO A 99 9.62 -12.68 -27.13
N ILE A 100 9.59 -11.68 -26.24
CA ILE A 100 10.40 -10.47 -26.36
C ILE A 100 11.85 -10.85 -26.07
N ARG A 101 12.72 -10.67 -27.07
CA ARG A 101 14.17 -10.91 -26.94
C ARG A 101 14.84 -9.59 -26.52
N ALA A 102 15.44 -9.55 -25.34
CA ALA A 102 16.15 -8.38 -24.85
C ALA A 102 17.31 -7.99 -25.80
N SER A 103 17.50 -6.69 -26.01
CA SER A 103 18.78 -6.14 -26.47
C SER A 103 19.79 -6.27 -25.33
N ALA A 104 21.06 -6.51 -25.65
CA ALA A 104 22.11 -6.64 -24.65
C ALA A 104 22.20 -5.41 -23.73
N ALA A 105 22.58 -5.62 -22.47
CA ALA A 105 22.70 -4.57 -21.47
C ALA A 105 23.68 -3.47 -21.94
N GLY A 106 23.22 -2.23 -21.90
CA GLY A 106 24.06 -1.05 -22.12
C GLY A 106 25.06 -0.87 -20.98
N THR A 107 26.21 -0.29 -21.27
CA THR A 107 27.24 -0.05 -20.25
C THR A 107 26.79 1.01 -19.25
N THR A 108 27.34 0.95 -18.02
CA THR A 108 27.06 1.92 -16.96
C THR A 108 27.40 3.35 -17.40
N GLY A 109 26.37 4.13 -17.75
CA GLY A 109 26.48 5.48 -18.30
C GLY A 109 25.63 5.75 -19.54
N GLU A 110 25.09 4.71 -20.20
CA GLU A 110 24.15 4.90 -21.31
C GLU A 110 22.73 5.27 -20.82
N ALA A 111 22.03 6.11 -21.58
CA ALA A 111 20.68 6.54 -21.24
C ALA A 111 19.67 5.39 -21.46
N ALA A 112 18.91 5.05 -20.43
CA ALA A 112 18.20 3.77 -20.34
C ALA A 112 16.74 3.93 -19.89
N MET A 113 15.82 3.44 -20.72
CA MET A 113 14.44 3.15 -20.36
C MET A 113 14.32 1.73 -19.80
N ASP A 114 13.37 1.48 -18.90
CA ASP A 114 13.02 0.13 -18.45
C ASP A 114 12.30 -0.64 -19.59
N VAL A 115 12.63 -1.92 -19.76
CA VAL A 115 12.17 -2.74 -20.90
C VAL A 115 10.64 -2.94 -20.97
N VAL A 116 9.93 -2.87 -19.84
CA VAL A 116 8.46 -2.95 -19.78
C VAL A 116 7.85 -1.64 -20.18
N SER A 117 8.40 -0.55 -19.66
CA SER A 117 7.99 0.82 -19.93
C SER A 117 8.19 1.18 -21.40
N GLU A 118 9.28 0.71 -22.01
CA GLU A 118 9.55 0.82 -23.46
C GLU A 118 8.52 0.04 -24.28
N ALA A 119 8.22 -1.20 -23.89
CA ALA A 119 7.23 -2.03 -24.57
C ALA A 119 5.80 -1.47 -24.47
N GLU A 120 5.36 -1.07 -23.27
CA GLU A 120 4.04 -0.46 -23.06
C GLU A 120 3.92 0.87 -23.82
N LEU A 121 4.97 1.70 -23.87
CA LEU A 121 4.96 2.95 -24.62
C LEU A 121 4.90 2.72 -26.14
N ARG A 122 5.65 1.74 -26.65
CA ARG A 122 5.65 1.41 -28.09
C ARG A 122 4.34 0.75 -28.55
N GLU A 123 3.66 -0.01 -27.68
CA GLU A 123 2.38 -0.67 -28.00
C GLU A 123 1.18 0.28 -27.80
N LYS A 124 1.11 0.96 -26.65
CA LYS A 124 -0.07 1.72 -26.21
C LYS A 124 0.03 3.24 -26.47
N GLY A 125 1.24 3.77 -26.69
CA GLY A 125 1.50 5.21 -26.73
C GLY A 125 1.41 5.89 -25.36
N PHE A 126 1.76 7.18 -25.29
CA PHE A 126 1.84 7.94 -24.04
C PHE A 126 0.55 7.84 -23.19
N MET A 127 -0.60 8.13 -23.79
CA MET A 127 -1.90 8.12 -23.09
C MET A 127 -2.41 6.70 -22.75
N GLY A 128 -1.67 5.66 -23.09
CA GLY A 128 -1.89 4.28 -22.68
C GLY A 128 -0.98 3.78 -21.56
N MET A 129 -0.05 4.62 -21.07
CA MET A 129 0.83 4.28 -19.94
C MET A 129 0.04 4.22 -18.63
N ARG A 130 0.28 3.17 -17.83
CA ARG A 130 -0.33 2.97 -16.51
C ARG A 130 0.27 3.91 -15.46
N LYS A 131 -0.58 4.41 -14.57
CA LYS A 131 -0.21 5.42 -13.57
C LYS A 131 -0.08 4.87 -12.17
N THR A 132 -1.07 4.12 -11.67
CA THR A 132 -1.01 3.45 -10.38
C THR A 132 0.01 2.31 -10.43
N LYS A 133 0.82 2.21 -9.38
CA LYS A 133 1.99 1.34 -9.28
C LYS A 133 1.62 0.00 -8.69
N LEU A 134 2.33 -1.05 -9.12
CA LEU A 134 2.04 -2.43 -8.76
C LEU A 134 3.19 -2.95 -7.88
N VAL A 135 2.86 -3.24 -6.63
CA VAL A 135 3.77 -3.87 -5.66
C VAL A 135 3.44 -5.36 -5.58
N CYS A 136 4.43 -6.23 -5.56
CA CYS A 136 4.23 -7.67 -5.36
C CYS A 136 5.13 -8.18 -4.24
N THR A 137 4.57 -9.02 -3.38
CA THR A 137 5.33 -9.69 -2.31
C THR A 137 6.03 -10.93 -2.88
N VAL A 138 7.36 -10.96 -2.78
CA VAL A 138 8.20 -12.05 -3.28
C VAL A 138 8.23 -13.19 -2.26
N GLY A 139 7.84 -14.37 -2.70
CA GLY A 139 7.75 -15.57 -1.87
C GLY A 139 7.85 -16.87 -2.70
N PRO A 140 7.63 -18.04 -2.07
CA PRO A 140 7.73 -19.35 -2.70
C PRO A 140 7.21 -19.46 -4.14
N ALA A 141 6.01 -18.95 -4.40
CA ALA A 141 5.32 -19.14 -5.67
C ALA A 141 5.89 -18.31 -6.84
N CYS A 142 6.73 -17.32 -6.57
CA CYS A 142 7.14 -16.34 -7.57
C CYS A 142 8.65 -16.08 -7.72
N VAL A 143 9.54 -16.69 -6.92
CA VAL A 143 11.00 -16.49 -7.09
C VAL A 143 11.44 -16.83 -8.52
N GLU A 144 10.98 -17.93 -9.09
CA GLU A 144 11.25 -18.33 -10.48
C GLU A 144 10.43 -17.52 -11.51
N ALA A 145 9.30 -16.96 -11.08
CA ALA A 145 8.42 -16.13 -11.90
C ALA A 145 8.75 -14.63 -11.87
N LEU A 146 9.81 -14.20 -11.18
CA LEU A 146 10.19 -12.78 -11.05
C LEU A 146 10.30 -12.04 -12.40
N PRO A 147 10.93 -12.60 -13.46
CA PRO A 147 10.95 -11.98 -14.78
C PRO A 147 9.56 -11.87 -15.43
N ALA A 148 8.64 -12.79 -15.12
CA ALA A 148 7.26 -12.74 -15.60
C ALA A 148 6.42 -11.70 -14.83
N LEU A 149 6.65 -11.53 -13.52
CA LEU A 149 6.02 -10.45 -12.74
C LEU A 149 6.51 -9.07 -13.17
N ALA A 150 7.81 -8.91 -13.41
CA ALA A 150 8.36 -7.64 -13.91
C ALA A 150 7.78 -7.29 -15.29
N ARG A 151 7.80 -8.20 -16.26
CA ARG A 151 7.11 -8.03 -17.57
C ARG A 151 5.59 -7.84 -17.44
N GLY A 152 4.99 -8.30 -16.34
CA GLY A 152 3.59 -8.05 -15.96
C GLY A 152 3.32 -6.66 -15.40
N GLY A 153 4.34 -5.83 -15.15
CA GLY A 153 4.22 -4.45 -14.69
C GLY A 153 4.52 -4.21 -13.21
N MET A 154 5.09 -5.20 -12.50
CA MET A 154 5.58 -5.05 -11.11
C MET A 154 6.69 -3.99 -11.04
N GLY A 155 6.43 -2.87 -10.34
CA GLY A 155 7.42 -1.80 -10.14
C GLY A 155 8.20 -1.93 -8.84
N VAL A 156 7.66 -2.65 -7.84
CA VAL A 156 8.31 -2.87 -6.54
C VAL A 156 8.14 -4.32 -6.09
N ALA A 157 9.26 -4.92 -5.68
CA ALA A 157 9.32 -6.22 -5.04
C ALA A 157 9.41 -6.05 -3.51
N ARG A 158 8.33 -6.40 -2.80
CA ARG A 158 8.28 -6.47 -1.33
C ARG A 158 8.83 -7.80 -0.85
N VAL A 159 9.76 -7.80 0.08
CA VAL A 159 10.23 -8.98 0.80
C VAL A 159 9.73 -8.89 2.24
N ASN A 160 8.69 -9.66 2.56
CA ASN A 160 8.13 -9.74 3.91
C ASN A 160 9.07 -10.56 4.81
N LEU A 161 9.60 -9.95 5.87
CA LEU A 161 10.58 -10.59 6.75
C LEU A 161 9.96 -11.37 7.91
N CYS A 162 8.64 -11.28 8.15
CA CYS A 162 7.94 -12.10 9.16
C CYS A 162 7.98 -13.61 8.86
N HIS A 163 8.26 -14.02 7.62
CA HIS A 163 7.98 -15.38 7.15
C HIS A 163 9.14 -15.98 6.33
N GLY A 164 9.98 -16.76 7.00
CA GLY A 164 10.99 -17.61 6.38
C GLY A 164 12.42 -17.30 6.80
N GLY A 165 13.38 -18.08 6.27
CA GLY A 165 14.79 -17.93 6.61
C GLY A 165 15.45 -16.74 5.88
N ARG A 166 16.38 -16.07 6.57
CA ARG A 166 17.19 -14.96 6.01
C ARG A 166 17.92 -15.32 4.70
N GLU A 167 18.28 -16.59 4.51
CA GLU A 167 18.83 -17.09 3.24
C GLU A 167 17.82 -16.98 2.07
N ARG A 168 16.54 -17.31 2.30
CA ARG A 168 15.48 -17.17 1.29
C ARG A 168 15.26 -15.71 0.91
N HIS A 169 15.18 -14.83 1.91
CA HIS A 169 15.03 -13.39 1.69
C HIS A 169 16.22 -12.80 0.92
N ARG A 170 17.45 -13.23 1.26
CA ARG A 170 18.68 -12.91 0.50
C ARG A 170 18.59 -13.39 -0.95
N ALA A 171 18.17 -14.63 -1.18
CA ALA A 171 18.03 -15.18 -2.53
C ALA A 171 17.01 -14.38 -3.36
N ALA A 172 15.87 -14.00 -2.77
CA ALA A 172 14.85 -13.15 -3.39
C ALA A 172 15.41 -11.76 -3.75
N MET A 173 16.05 -11.05 -2.81
CA MET A 173 16.63 -9.72 -3.07
C MET A 173 17.71 -9.77 -4.16
N ARG A 174 18.56 -10.81 -4.16
CA ARG A 174 19.60 -11.02 -5.20
C ARG A 174 19.04 -11.49 -6.55
N ALA A 175 17.84 -12.05 -6.60
CA ALA A 175 17.15 -12.33 -7.85
C ALA A 175 16.61 -11.04 -8.48
N VAL A 176 16.00 -10.14 -7.69
CA VAL A 176 15.53 -8.81 -8.18
C VAL A 176 16.69 -7.91 -8.62
N ARG A 177 17.84 -7.97 -7.95
CA ARG A 177 19.06 -7.26 -8.38
C ARG A 177 19.55 -7.71 -9.77
N ARG A 178 19.76 -9.03 -9.94
CA ARG A 178 20.14 -9.62 -11.23
C ARG A 178 19.11 -9.38 -12.32
N LEU A 179 17.81 -9.40 -11.99
CA LEU A 179 16.75 -9.02 -12.91
C LEU A 179 16.95 -7.59 -13.47
N ASN A 180 17.24 -6.61 -12.61
CA ASN A 180 17.54 -5.25 -13.06
C ASN A 180 18.86 -5.16 -13.85
N GLU A 181 19.91 -5.83 -13.37
CA GLU A 181 21.29 -5.75 -13.91
C GLU A 181 21.48 -6.52 -15.24
N GLU A 182 20.86 -7.70 -15.39
CA GLU A 182 21.04 -8.63 -16.51
C GLU A 182 19.94 -8.48 -17.59
N GLU A 183 18.70 -8.16 -17.20
CA GLU A 183 17.56 -8.04 -18.13
C GLU A 183 17.07 -6.59 -18.36
N GLY A 184 17.66 -5.59 -17.70
CA GLY A 184 17.37 -4.16 -17.94
C GLY A 184 16.06 -3.64 -17.34
N PHE A 185 15.54 -4.30 -16.30
CA PHE A 185 14.38 -3.81 -15.56
C PHE A 185 14.74 -2.70 -14.55
N CYS A 186 13.72 -1.96 -14.11
CA CYS A 186 13.82 -1.02 -13.00
C CYS A 186 12.82 -1.37 -11.90
N VAL A 187 13.02 -2.49 -11.20
CA VAL A 187 12.20 -2.91 -10.03
C VAL A 187 12.88 -2.47 -8.73
N SER A 188 12.16 -1.75 -7.86
CA SER A 188 12.67 -1.35 -6.55
C SER A 188 12.52 -2.45 -5.50
N LEU A 189 13.48 -2.55 -4.57
CA LEU A 189 13.42 -3.49 -3.45
C LEU A 189 12.88 -2.82 -2.19
N MET A 190 11.81 -3.38 -1.64
CA MET A 190 11.25 -3.02 -0.35
C MET A 190 11.37 -4.20 0.61
N VAL A 191 11.87 -3.99 1.83
CA VAL A 191 11.65 -4.95 2.94
C VAL A 191 10.50 -4.48 3.82
N ASP A 192 9.72 -5.43 4.32
CA ASP A 192 8.68 -5.19 5.31
C ASP A 192 9.13 -5.83 6.63
N THR A 193 9.21 -5.02 7.69
CA THR A 193 9.72 -5.42 9.00
C THR A 193 8.71 -6.26 9.79
N GLU A 194 9.17 -7.13 10.68
CA GLU A 194 8.27 -7.96 11.48
C GLU A 194 7.48 -7.17 12.55
N GLY A 195 8.05 -6.06 13.02
CA GLY A 195 7.59 -5.36 14.20
C GLY A 195 7.96 -6.11 15.49
N SER A 196 7.61 -5.51 16.63
CA SER A 196 7.76 -6.17 17.93
C SER A 196 6.57 -7.08 18.22
N GLN A 197 6.76 -8.39 18.07
CA GLN A 197 5.72 -9.41 18.34
C GLN A 197 5.88 -10.05 19.72
N LEU A 198 4.78 -10.58 20.26
CA LEU A 198 4.76 -11.43 21.45
C LEU A 198 4.58 -12.88 20.98
N LEU A 199 5.49 -13.77 21.40
CA LEU A 199 5.35 -15.21 21.15
C LEU A 199 4.77 -15.90 22.38
N PHE A 200 3.93 -16.91 22.12
CA PHE A 200 3.22 -17.69 23.10
C PHE A 200 3.62 -19.17 22.96
N ALA A 201 3.65 -19.90 24.08
CA ALA A 201 3.77 -21.36 24.07
C ALA A 201 2.40 -22.01 24.34
N ASP A 202 2.03 -23.02 23.55
CA ASP A 202 0.82 -23.82 23.80
C ASP A 202 1.02 -24.71 25.05
N HIS A 203 0.13 -24.57 26.02
CA HIS A 203 0.15 -25.29 27.30
C HIS A 203 -0.73 -26.55 27.29
N GLY A 204 -1.29 -26.96 26.14
CA GLY A 204 -2.04 -28.21 25.99
C GLY A 204 -3.48 -28.17 26.49
N GLY A 205 -4.10 -26.98 26.49
CA GLY A 205 -5.52 -26.80 26.82
C GLY A 205 -6.46 -27.39 25.77
N ALA A 206 -7.74 -27.55 26.12
CA ALA A 206 -8.74 -28.06 25.18
C ALA A 206 -9.09 -27.01 24.10
N THR A 207 -8.92 -27.36 22.82
CA THR A 207 -9.16 -26.45 21.70
C THR A 207 -10.65 -26.12 21.53
N SER A 208 -11.06 -24.94 22.02
CA SER A 208 -12.43 -24.41 21.93
C SER A 208 -12.58 -23.14 21.08
N VAL A 209 -11.46 -22.54 20.66
CA VAL A 209 -11.42 -21.25 19.93
C VAL A 209 -11.05 -21.47 18.46
N LYS A 210 -11.64 -20.68 17.55
CA LYS A 210 -11.18 -20.53 16.16
C LYS A 210 -9.86 -19.75 16.11
N ALA A 211 -8.76 -20.40 16.45
CA ALA A 211 -7.40 -19.97 16.12
C ALA A 211 -6.82 -20.93 15.07
N GLU A 212 -6.29 -20.39 13.98
CA GLU A 212 -5.67 -21.21 12.92
C GLU A 212 -4.21 -21.50 13.27
N PHE A 213 -4.01 -22.56 14.04
CA PHE A 213 -2.70 -22.98 14.53
C PHE A 213 -1.83 -23.59 13.41
N PHE A 214 -0.85 -22.82 12.92
CA PHE A 214 0.18 -23.35 12.01
C PHE A 214 1.22 -24.19 12.76
N ARG A 215 0.99 -25.51 12.82
CA ARG A 215 1.90 -26.47 13.44
C ARG A 215 3.05 -26.85 12.49
N ASN A 216 4.24 -26.31 12.73
CA ASN A 216 5.48 -26.81 12.11
C ASN A 216 6.25 -27.71 13.10
N ASN A 217 7.13 -28.58 12.59
CA ASN A 217 7.71 -29.70 13.34
C ASN A 217 8.83 -29.27 14.32
N GLY A 218 8.47 -28.54 15.38
CA GLY A 218 9.40 -28.15 16.45
C GLY A 218 8.83 -27.14 17.44
N ALA A 219 7.98 -27.60 18.37
CA ALA A 219 7.71 -26.99 19.70
C ALA A 219 7.20 -25.53 19.83
N TYR A 220 6.97 -24.77 18.74
CA TYR A 220 6.40 -23.41 18.81
C TYR A 220 5.02 -23.32 18.15
N CYS A 221 4.11 -22.55 18.75
CA CYS A 221 2.71 -22.43 18.32
C CYS A 221 2.34 -20.94 18.22
N PHE A 222 2.23 -20.42 16.99
CA PHE A 222 1.98 -19.01 16.75
C PHE A 222 0.48 -18.68 16.93
N ILE A 223 0.17 -17.69 17.77
CA ILE A 223 -1.21 -17.26 18.05
C ILE A 223 -1.32 -15.75 17.83
N TYR A 224 -2.02 -15.37 16.75
CA TYR A 224 -2.42 -13.98 16.51
C TYR A 224 -3.61 -13.62 17.42
N VAL A 225 -3.35 -13.04 18.58
CA VAL A 225 -4.43 -12.57 19.47
C VAL A 225 -4.90 -11.18 19.05
N CYS A 226 -6.05 -11.13 18.36
CA CYS A 226 -6.75 -9.91 18.00
C CYS A 226 -7.33 -9.21 19.24
N LEU A 227 -6.53 -8.37 19.90
CA LEU A 227 -6.88 -7.71 21.17
C LEU A 227 -7.74 -6.45 20.97
N THR A 228 -9.06 -6.63 20.97
CA THR A 228 -10.09 -5.63 20.62
C THR A 228 -10.37 -4.54 21.67
N SER A 229 -9.42 -4.14 22.52
CA SER A 229 -9.62 -3.03 23.47
C SER A 229 -8.38 -2.20 23.79
N TRP A 230 -8.57 -0.89 24.02
CA TRP A 230 -7.51 0.07 24.39
C TRP A 230 -6.63 -0.39 25.57
N SER A 231 -7.23 -1.04 26.57
CA SER A 231 -6.54 -1.56 27.76
C SER A 231 -5.44 -2.57 27.41
N ALA A 232 -5.56 -3.25 26.27
CA ALA A 232 -4.68 -4.34 25.85
C ALA A 232 -3.45 -3.89 25.05
N PHE A 233 -3.36 -2.63 24.60
CA PHE A 233 -2.19 -2.15 23.86
C PHE A 233 -1.08 -1.60 24.77
N ILE A 234 -1.45 -0.95 25.88
CA ILE A 234 -0.53 -0.58 26.98
C ILE A 234 0.15 -1.82 27.54
N LEU A 235 -0.54 -2.97 27.50
CA LEU A 235 -0.01 -4.25 27.97
C LEU A 235 1.22 -4.72 27.17
N ILE A 236 1.27 -4.56 25.84
CA ILE A 236 2.41 -5.05 25.03
C ILE A 236 3.73 -4.38 25.44
N SER A 237 3.69 -3.13 25.92
CA SER A 237 4.85 -2.44 26.49
C SER A 237 5.19 -2.92 27.91
N GLY A 238 4.20 -3.34 28.70
CA GLY A 238 4.36 -3.79 30.09
C GLY A 238 4.66 -5.29 30.27
N ILE A 239 4.28 -6.13 29.29
CA ILE A 239 4.49 -7.59 29.27
C ILE A 239 5.98 -7.90 29.13
N LEU A 240 6.48 -8.73 30.05
CA LEU A 240 7.83 -9.29 30.08
C LEU A 240 7.81 -10.76 29.67
N VAL A 241 9.00 -11.31 29.41
CA VAL A 241 9.19 -12.76 29.30
C VAL A 241 8.97 -13.38 30.68
N GLY A 242 8.10 -14.39 30.77
CA GLY A 242 7.67 -15.03 32.02
C GLY A 242 6.41 -14.43 32.69
N ASP A 243 5.71 -13.48 32.05
CA ASP A 243 4.35 -13.11 32.46
C ASP A 243 3.30 -14.08 31.86
N GLU A 244 2.21 -14.31 32.58
CA GLU A 244 1.06 -15.11 32.12
C GLU A 244 -0.05 -14.23 31.52
N LEU A 245 -0.55 -14.63 30.35
CA LEU A 245 -1.72 -14.06 29.70
C LEU A 245 -2.88 -15.07 29.69
N VAL A 246 -4.04 -14.61 30.15
CA VAL A 246 -5.22 -15.46 30.41
C VAL A 246 -6.35 -15.01 29.49
N ILE A 247 -6.77 -15.88 28.58
CA ILE A 247 -7.89 -15.66 27.65
C ILE A 247 -9.15 -16.33 28.22
N ASP A 248 -10.27 -15.62 28.11
CA ASP A 248 -11.61 -16.02 28.56
C ASP A 248 -11.64 -16.54 30.00
N GLY A 249 -11.10 -15.72 30.91
CA GLY A 249 -11.17 -15.95 32.36
C GLY A 249 -10.51 -17.24 32.85
N GLY A 250 -9.69 -17.90 32.02
CA GLY A 250 -9.01 -19.16 32.34
C GLY A 250 -9.24 -20.29 31.33
N MET A 251 -9.97 -20.08 30.23
CA MET A 251 -10.13 -21.12 29.20
C MET A 251 -8.83 -21.41 28.44
N ALA A 252 -7.92 -20.45 28.33
CA ALA A 252 -6.55 -20.68 27.87
C ALA A 252 -5.57 -19.74 28.60
N THR A 253 -4.43 -20.28 29.02
CA THR A 253 -3.32 -19.53 29.64
C THR A 253 -2.06 -19.75 28.82
N PHE A 254 -1.30 -18.67 28.61
CA PHE A 254 -0.05 -18.68 27.86
C PHE A 254 1.03 -17.93 28.62
N GLU A 255 2.15 -18.61 28.93
CA GLU A 255 3.40 -17.93 29.31
C GLU A 255 4.03 -17.27 28.08
N VAL A 256 4.49 -16.03 28.24
CA VAL A 256 5.28 -15.31 27.22
C VAL A 256 6.71 -15.80 27.29
N THR A 257 7.06 -16.76 26.44
CA THR A 257 8.38 -17.44 26.46
C THR A 257 9.49 -16.67 25.73
N GLU A 258 9.15 -15.83 24.75
CA GLU A 258 10.10 -14.93 24.10
C GLU A 258 9.42 -13.63 23.62
N LYS A 259 10.16 -12.51 23.71
CA LYS A 259 9.77 -11.22 23.17
C LYS A 259 10.73 -10.84 22.04
N ILE A 260 10.41 -11.28 20.82
CA ILE A 260 11.21 -10.97 19.62
C ILE A 260 10.87 -9.55 19.18
N GLY A 261 11.76 -8.61 19.51
CA GLY A 261 11.61 -7.20 19.17
C GLY A 261 12.96 -6.53 19.03
N ASN A 262 13.51 -6.52 17.81
CA ASN A 262 14.37 -5.42 17.37
C ASN A 262 14.42 -5.37 15.83
N ASP A 263 13.52 -4.59 15.24
CA ASP A 263 13.47 -4.36 13.78
C ASP A 263 14.79 -3.86 13.20
N LEU A 264 15.67 -3.28 14.02
CA LEU A 264 17.05 -2.97 13.67
C LEU A 264 17.79 -4.15 13.02
N ARG A 265 17.54 -5.41 13.45
CA ARG A 265 18.14 -6.61 12.85
C ARG A 265 17.64 -6.88 11.43
N TYR A 266 16.37 -6.58 11.15
CA TYR A 266 15.75 -6.70 9.83
C TYR A 266 16.12 -5.53 8.92
N ILE A 267 16.23 -4.32 9.49
CA ILE A 267 16.70 -3.11 8.85
C ILE A 267 18.18 -3.23 8.46
N GLU A 268 19.07 -3.69 9.36
CA GLU A 268 20.47 -3.97 9.02
C GLU A 268 20.62 -5.08 7.98
N PHE A 269 19.71 -6.06 7.97
CA PHE A 269 19.67 -7.08 6.93
C PHE A 269 19.28 -6.51 5.57
N GLY A 270 18.25 -5.67 5.51
CA GLY A 270 17.84 -4.96 4.29
C GLY A 270 18.93 -4.01 3.79
N ILE A 271 19.62 -3.29 4.69
CA ILE A 271 20.76 -2.43 4.36
C ILE A 271 21.93 -3.26 3.79
N ALA A 272 22.25 -4.41 4.38
CA ALA A 272 23.34 -5.28 3.93
C ALA A 272 23.06 -5.94 2.56
N GLU A 273 21.80 -6.26 2.26
CA GLU A 273 21.35 -6.68 0.92
C GLU A 273 20.84 -5.48 0.07
N GLY A 274 21.18 -4.25 0.49
CA GLY A 274 20.87 -2.94 -0.09
C GLY A 274 19.50 -2.81 -0.75
N VAL A 275 18.48 -2.65 0.09
CA VAL A 275 17.10 -2.28 -0.25
C VAL A 275 16.97 -0.80 -0.62
N ASP A 276 15.95 -0.48 -1.39
CA ASP A 276 15.61 0.90 -1.78
C ASP A 276 14.53 1.50 -0.85
N CYS A 277 13.74 0.64 -0.19
CA CYS A 277 12.68 1.02 0.75
C CYS A 277 12.60 0.09 1.97
N ILE A 278 12.11 0.63 3.09
CA ILE A 278 11.75 -0.10 4.31
C ILE A 278 10.30 0.26 4.66
N ALA A 279 9.41 -0.73 4.72
CA ALA A 279 8.10 -0.59 5.33
C ALA A 279 8.22 -0.96 6.81
N LEU A 280 7.95 0.00 7.71
CA LEU A 280 8.09 -0.14 9.15
C LEU A 280 6.72 -0.48 9.77
N SER A 281 6.69 -1.52 10.61
CA SER A 281 5.47 -2.09 11.20
C SER A 281 5.12 -1.52 12.57
N PHE A 282 3.82 -1.51 12.87
CA PHE A 282 3.19 -1.06 14.11
C PHE A 282 3.60 0.35 14.58
N VAL A 283 3.86 1.24 13.61
CA VAL A 283 4.24 2.64 13.84
C VAL A 283 3.16 3.35 14.64
N LYS A 284 3.52 3.84 15.83
CA LYS A 284 2.60 4.45 16.80
C LYS A 284 2.59 5.96 16.68
N ASP A 285 3.76 6.52 16.47
CA ASP A 285 4.01 7.96 16.40
C ASP A 285 5.09 8.30 15.36
N ASP A 286 5.38 9.59 15.23
CA ASP A 286 6.39 10.12 14.33
C ASP A 286 7.83 9.89 14.84
N ASN A 287 8.00 9.59 16.13
CA ASN A 287 9.30 9.37 16.76
C ASN A 287 9.87 7.98 16.41
N ASP A 288 9.04 6.95 16.19
CA ASP A 288 9.46 5.69 15.56
C ASP A 288 10.19 5.95 14.21
N ILE A 289 9.58 6.79 13.37
CA ILE A 289 10.10 7.15 12.04
C ILE A 289 11.32 8.06 12.13
N LYS A 290 11.29 9.08 13.00
CA LYS A 290 12.42 10.01 13.22
C LYS A 290 13.66 9.29 13.75
N GLN A 291 13.51 8.29 14.62
CA GLN A 291 14.63 7.45 15.07
C GLN A 291 15.26 6.67 13.90
N LEU A 292 14.44 6.05 13.04
CA LEU A 292 14.95 5.34 11.87
C LEU A 292 15.63 6.28 10.85
N LYS A 293 15.07 7.47 10.60
CA LYS A 293 15.74 8.49 9.76
C LYS A 293 17.09 8.92 10.34
N ALA A 294 17.14 9.23 11.64
CA ALA A 294 18.40 9.59 12.31
C ALA A 294 19.43 8.45 12.28
N TYR A 295 18.98 7.19 12.31
CA TYR A 295 19.84 6.02 12.16
C TYR A 295 20.40 5.86 10.74
N LEU A 296 19.58 6.04 9.71
CA LEU A 296 20.02 6.00 8.31
C LEU A 296 20.99 7.14 7.97
N SER A 297 20.71 8.37 8.42
CA SER A 297 21.60 9.53 8.19
C SER A 297 22.97 9.38 8.83
N ARG A 298 23.06 8.75 10.02
CA ARG A 298 24.35 8.41 10.66
C ARG A 298 25.19 7.41 9.85
N ARG A 299 24.62 6.78 8.81
CA ARG A 299 25.29 5.87 7.88
C ARG A 299 25.29 6.40 6.42
N SER A 300 24.84 7.64 6.19
CA SER A 300 24.66 8.25 4.86
C SER A 300 23.74 7.45 3.91
N LEU A 301 22.62 6.94 4.45
CA LEU A 301 21.65 6.09 3.76
C LEU A 301 20.29 6.79 3.50
N GLU A 302 20.25 8.12 3.40
CA GLU A 302 19.04 8.93 3.15
C GLU A 302 18.33 8.62 1.82
N HIS A 303 18.96 7.85 0.94
CA HIS A 303 18.35 7.35 -0.28
C HIS A 303 17.30 6.25 0.00
N ILE A 304 17.46 5.46 1.07
CA ILE A 304 16.51 4.42 1.48
C ILE A 304 15.26 5.07 2.07
N LYS A 305 14.08 4.77 1.51
CA LYS A 305 12.81 5.42 1.89
C LYS A 305 12.01 4.64 2.91
N ILE A 306 11.49 5.32 3.93
CA ILE A 306 10.71 4.73 5.01
C ILE A 306 9.22 4.91 4.75
N PHE A 307 8.50 3.81 4.66
CA PHE A 307 7.04 3.76 4.58
C PHE A 307 6.47 3.35 5.94
N ALA A 308 5.69 4.22 6.58
CA ALA A 308 4.97 3.84 7.79
C ALA A 308 3.77 2.94 7.43
N LYS A 309 3.62 1.81 8.12
CA LYS A 309 2.44 0.96 8.00
C LYS A 309 1.39 1.40 9.01
N ILE A 310 0.20 1.78 8.51
CA ILE A 310 -0.94 2.21 9.33
C ILE A 310 -1.76 0.98 9.68
N GLU A 311 -1.43 0.39 10.83
CA GLU A 311 -1.91 -0.92 11.31
C GLU A 311 -2.72 -0.80 12.62
N SER A 312 -2.84 0.40 13.21
CA SER A 312 -3.44 0.56 14.54
C SER A 312 -4.28 1.82 14.73
N LEU A 313 -5.17 1.77 15.73
CA LEU A 313 -5.93 2.93 16.20
C LEU A 313 -5.03 4.01 16.83
N GLU A 314 -3.80 3.70 17.23
CA GLU A 314 -2.82 4.70 17.67
C GLU A 314 -2.21 5.43 16.48
N SER A 315 -1.83 4.69 15.44
CA SER A 315 -1.38 5.22 14.14
C SER A 315 -2.41 6.18 13.51
N LEU A 316 -3.71 5.93 13.70
CA LEU A 316 -4.79 6.80 13.22
C LEU A 316 -4.94 8.12 14.00
N LYS A 317 -4.56 8.17 15.29
CA LYS A 317 -4.58 9.43 16.07
C LYS A 317 -3.46 10.36 15.65
N ASN A 318 -2.27 9.77 15.43
CA ASN A 318 -1.02 10.47 15.15
C ASN A 318 -0.72 10.55 13.64
N LEU A 319 -1.76 10.35 12.80
CA LEU A 319 -1.63 10.06 11.38
C LEU A 319 -0.91 11.18 10.60
N GLU A 320 -1.22 12.44 10.89
CA GLU A 320 -0.64 13.60 10.22
C GLU A 320 0.88 13.71 10.50
N ASP A 321 1.29 13.61 11.78
CA ASP A 321 2.70 13.62 12.19
C ASP A 321 3.49 12.43 11.61
N ILE A 322 2.89 11.23 11.59
CA ILE A 322 3.46 10.02 10.97
C ILE A 322 3.69 10.25 9.46
N ILE A 323 2.70 10.79 8.74
CA ILE A 323 2.82 11.07 7.30
C ILE A 323 3.89 12.15 7.06
N HIS A 324 3.93 13.21 7.87
CA HIS A 324 4.97 14.24 7.78
C HIS A 324 6.37 13.68 7.96
N ALA A 325 6.59 12.85 8.98
CA ALA A 325 7.89 12.23 9.26
C ALA A 325 8.32 11.19 8.22
N SER A 326 7.38 10.43 7.65
CA SER A 326 7.65 9.33 6.71
C SER A 326 8.08 9.80 5.31
N ASP A 327 8.58 8.88 4.49
CA ASP A 327 8.79 9.12 3.05
C ASP A 327 7.60 8.63 2.20
N GLY A 328 6.76 7.78 2.77
CA GLY A 328 5.50 7.27 2.20
C GLY A 328 4.68 6.53 3.26
N VAL A 329 3.53 5.99 2.87
CA VAL A 329 2.64 5.22 3.78
C VAL A 329 2.12 3.95 3.12
N MET A 330 1.91 2.90 3.91
CA MET A 330 1.20 1.69 3.52
C MET A 330 -0.05 1.52 4.39
N VAL A 331 -1.23 1.45 3.77
CA VAL A 331 -2.51 1.19 4.44
C VAL A 331 -2.70 -0.32 4.53
N ALA A 332 -2.39 -0.90 5.70
CA ALA A 332 -2.43 -2.33 5.96
C ALA A 332 -3.83 -2.74 6.48
N ARG A 333 -4.73 -3.04 5.54
CA ARG A 333 -6.18 -3.09 5.80
C ARG A 333 -6.61 -4.27 6.67
N GLY A 334 -5.96 -5.43 6.51
CA GLY A 334 -6.20 -6.59 7.37
C GLY A 334 -5.90 -6.29 8.84
N ASP A 335 -4.69 -5.80 9.12
CA ASP A 335 -4.22 -5.46 10.47
C ASP A 335 -5.03 -4.30 11.09
N LEU A 336 -5.37 -3.29 10.29
CA LEU A 336 -6.21 -2.17 10.74
C LEU A 336 -7.66 -2.62 11.03
N GLY A 337 -8.19 -3.55 10.23
CA GLY A 337 -9.51 -4.17 10.41
C GLY A 337 -9.64 -5.08 11.65
N VAL A 338 -8.53 -5.40 12.32
CA VAL A 338 -8.54 -6.02 13.65
C VAL A 338 -8.92 -5.02 14.75
N GLN A 339 -8.54 -3.74 14.59
CA GLN A 339 -8.68 -2.70 15.62
C GLN A 339 -9.85 -1.75 15.37
N VAL A 340 -10.36 -1.70 14.14
CA VAL A 340 -11.39 -0.75 13.69
C VAL A 340 -12.51 -1.51 12.97
N PRO A 341 -13.80 -1.17 13.20
CA PRO A 341 -14.92 -1.83 12.52
C PRO A 341 -14.78 -1.81 10.99
N LEU A 342 -15.02 -2.96 10.36
CA LEU A 342 -14.74 -3.21 8.94
C LEU A 342 -15.46 -2.23 8.00
N GLU A 343 -16.63 -1.74 8.39
CA GLU A 343 -17.42 -0.77 7.63
C GLU A 343 -16.80 0.64 7.58
N GLN A 344 -15.83 0.93 8.45
CA GLN A 344 -15.12 2.22 8.51
C GLN A 344 -13.83 2.21 7.68
N ILE A 345 -13.25 1.03 7.42
CA ILE A 345 -11.97 0.86 6.71
C ILE A 345 -11.95 1.57 5.33
N PRO A 346 -13.00 1.53 4.47
CA PRO A 346 -12.98 2.22 3.19
C PRO A 346 -12.88 3.75 3.31
N ALA A 347 -13.57 4.36 4.29
CA ALA A 347 -13.54 5.79 4.54
C ALA A 347 -12.21 6.24 5.16
N ILE A 348 -11.62 5.41 6.03
CA ILE A 348 -10.29 5.63 6.60
C ILE A 348 -9.21 5.51 5.51
N GLN A 349 -9.34 4.55 4.59
CA GLN A 349 -8.47 4.44 3.42
C GLN A 349 -8.53 5.71 2.55
N GLU A 350 -9.71 6.20 2.19
CA GLU A 350 -9.88 7.44 1.41
C GLU A 350 -9.28 8.67 2.14
N SER A 351 -9.40 8.71 3.47
CA SER A 351 -8.84 9.76 4.32
C SER A 351 -7.31 9.73 4.33
N ILE A 352 -6.69 8.56 4.57
CA ILE A 352 -5.23 8.40 4.54
C ILE A 352 -4.69 8.73 3.14
N VAL A 353 -5.31 8.21 2.08
CA VAL A 353 -4.89 8.45 0.69
C VAL A 353 -4.96 9.95 0.34
N THR A 354 -6.03 10.63 0.78
CA THR A 354 -6.18 12.08 0.57
C THR A 354 -5.14 12.90 1.33
N LEU A 355 -4.87 12.58 2.60
CA LEU A 355 -3.88 13.28 3.42
C LEU A 355 -2.44 13.02 2.94
N CYS A 356 -2.09 11.78 2.58
CA CYS A 356 -0.81 11.46 1.96
C CYS A 356 -0.60 12.26 0.66
N ARG A 357 -1.62 12.34 -0.21
CA ARG A 357 -1.56 13.17 -1.42
C ARG A 357 -1.39 14.65 -1.08
N GLN A 358 -2.13 15.20 -0.12
CA GLN A 358 -1.96 16.60 0.30
C GLN A 358 -0.53 16.87 0.78
N LEU A 359 0.03 15.98 1.59
CA LEU A 359 1.38 16.03 2.17
C LEU A 359 2.52 15.57 1.24
N ASN A 360 2.23 15.36 -0.05
CA ASN A 360 3.20 14.93 -1.07
C ASN A 360 3.95 13.63 -0.69
N LYS A 361 3.24 12.65 -0.13
CA LYS A 361 3.76 11.33 0.22
C LYS A 361 3.07 10.25 -0.63
N PRO A 362 3.82 9.34 -1.28
CA PRO A 362 3.22 8.19 -1.96
C PRO A 362 2.53 7.25 -0.98
N VAL A 363 1.35 6.75 -1.37
CA VAL A 363 0.53 5.83 -0.56
C VAL A 363 0.30 4.49 -1.27
N ILE A 364 0.50 3.40 -0.53
CA ILE A 364 0.31 2.02 -0.96
C ILE A 364 -0.95 1.46 -0.28
N VAL A 365 -1.93 1.00 -1.05
CA VAL A 365 -3.07 0.23 -0.51
C VAL A 365 -2.71 -1.26 -0.52
N ALA A 366 -2.82 -1.92 0.64
CA ALA A 366 -2.25 -3.24 0.89
C ALA A 366 -3.25 -4.22 1.54
N SER A 367 -2.98 -5.52 1.35
CA SER A 367 -3.75 -6.69 1.82
C SER A 367 -5.18 -6.80 1.25
N GLN A 368 -5.70 -8.02 1.17
CA GLN A 368 -7.11 -8.32 0.84
C GLN A 368 -7.61 -7.78 -0.51
N LEU A 369 -6.72 -7.49 -1.48
CA LEU A 369 -7.09 -6.95 -2.80
C LEU A 369 -7.51 -8.04 -3.79
N LEU A 370 -6.86 -9.21 -3.76
CA LEU A 370 -7.19 -10.38 -4.61
C LEU A 370 -7.06 -11.70 -3.81
N GLU A 371 -7.40 -11.70 -2.52
CA GLU A 371 -7.16 -12.83 -1.59
C GLU A 371 -7.67 -14.18 -2.12
N SER A 372 -8.82 -14.21 -2.80
CA SER A 372 -9.33 -15.44 -3.44
C SER A 372 -8.40 -16.01 -4.51
N MET A 373 -7.54 -15.19 -5.11
CA MET A 373 -6.53 -15.60 -6.10
C MET A 373 -5.29 -16.27 -5.51
N VAL A 374 -5.22 -16.43 -4.18
CA VAL A 374 -4.31 -17.39 -3.55
C VAL A 374 -4.67 -18.82 -3.98
N GLU A 375 -5.96 -19.18 -3.91
CA GLU A 375 -6.46 -20.53 -4.22
C GLU A 375 -7.07 -20.67 -5.62
N TYR A 376 -7.71 -19.62 -6.14
CA TYR A 376 -8.56 -19.68 -7.33
C TYR A 376 -8.01 -18.90 -8.53
N PRO A 377 -8.20 -19.37 -9.78
CA PRO A 377 -7.66 -18.68 -10.95
C PRO A 377 -8.44 -17.42 -11.34
N THR A 378 -9.44 -16.97 -10.57
CA THR A 378 -10.32 -15.85 -10.90
C THR A 378 -10.81 -15.16 -9.63
N PRO A 379 -10.82 -13.82 -9.59
CA PRO A 379 -11.30 -13.07 -8.42
C PRO A 379 -12.82 -13.07 -8.33
N THR A 380 -13.33 -12.69 -7.16
CA THR A 380 -14.71 -12.23 -6.99
C THR A 380 -14.92 -10.87 -7.64
N ARG A 381 -16.19 -10.46 -7.77
CA ARG A 381 -16.54 -9.09 -8.22
C ARG A 381 -16.28 -8.03 -7.13
N ALA A 382 -16.22 -8.42 -5.86
CA ALA A 382 -15.99 -7.50 -4.75
C ALA A 382 -14.54 -7.01 -4.74
N GLU A 383 -13.58 -7.93 -4.87
CA GLU A 383 -12.14 -7.62 -4.99
C GLU A 383 -11.84 -6.70 -6.19
N VAL A 384 -12.44 -6.96 -7.35
CA VAL A 384 -12.27 -6.08 -8.53
C VAL A 384 -12.86 -4.68 -8.30
N ALA A 385 -13.98 -4.57 -7.56
CA ALA A 385 -14.55 -3.28 -7.18
C ALA A 385 -13.67 -2.54 -6.14
N ASP A 386 -13.08 -3.27 -5.20
CA ASP A 386 -12.19 -2.75 -4.15
C ASP A 386 -10.86 -2.20 -4.74
N ILE A 387 -10.23 -2.91 -5.68
CA ILE A 387 -9.12 -2.38 -6.47
C ILE A 387 -9.54 -1.12 -7.23
N SER A 388 -10.72 -1.16 -7.86
CA SER A 388 -11.22 -0.05 -8.65
C SER A 388 -11.45 1.20 -7.80
N GLU A 389 -11.89 1.01 -6.56
CA GLU A 389 -12.09 2.05 -5.55
C GLU A 389 -10.76 2.63 -5.04
N ALA A 390 -9.76 1.79 -4.70
CA ALA A 390 -8.42 2.26 -4.34
C ALA A 390 -7.76 3.11 -5.45
N VAL A 391 -7.98 2.75 -6.72
CA VAL A 391 -7.54 3.54 -7.88
C VAL A 391 -8.36 4.83 -8.05
N ARG A 392 -9.69 4.78 -7.83
CA ARG A 392 -10.58 5.97 -7.86
C ARG A 392 -10.21 7.01 -6.80
N GLN A 393 -9.76 6.57 -5.62
CA GLN A 393 -9.26 7.43 -4.54
C GLN A 393 -7.89 8.08 -4.86
N TYR A 394 -7.26 7.71 -5.98
CA TYR A 394 -5.92 8.12 -6.41
C TYR A 394 -4.78 7.63 -5.51
N ALA A 395 -4.83 6.37 -5.03
CA ALA A 395 -3.67 5.74 -4.41
C ALA A 395 -2.48 5.65 -5.41
N ASP A 396 -1.26 5.92 -4.94
CA ASP A 396 -0.07 5.81 -5.80
C ASP A 396 0.19 4.36 -6.19
N ALA A 397 -0.01 3.41 -5.27
CA ALA A 397 0.24 2.00 -5.51
C ALA A 397 -0.83 1.07 -4.90
N VAL A 398 -0.96 -0.12 -5.49
CA VAL A 398 -1.72 -1.27 -4.97
C VAL A 398 -0.81 -2.49 -4.86
N MET A 399 -1.01 -3.32 -3.82
CA MET A 399 -0.06 -4.36 -3.43
C MET A 399 -0.66 -5.76 -3.31
N LEU A 400 -0.06 -6.74 -4.00
CA LEU A 400 -0.27 -8.16 -3.74
C LEU A 400 0.56 -8.64 -2.53
N SER A 401 -0.10 -9.38 -1.65
CA SER A 401 0.45 -10.05 -0.47
C SER A 401 0.60 -11.55 -0.74
N ALA A 402 -0.34 -12.37 -0.25
CA ALA A 402 -0.28 -13.83 -0.37
C ALA A 402 -0.42 -14.28 -1.83
N GLU A 403 -1.19 -13.54 -2.63
CA GLU A 403 -1.51 -13.84 -4.03
C GLU A 403 -0.25 -13.97 -4.90
N SER A 404 0.74 -13.09 -4.65
CA SER A 404 2.05 -13.13 -5.31
C SER A 404 3.07 -14.01 -4.58
N ALA A 405 2.99 -14.12 -3.25
CA ALA A 405 4.02 -14.77 -2.45
C ALA A 405 3.87 -16.30 -2.38
N ILE A 406 2.65 -16.79 -2.16
CA ILE A 406 2.35 -18.22 -1.92
C ILE A 406 1.21 -18.76 -2.80
N GLY A 407 0.40 -17.89 -3.39
CA GLY A 407 -0.75 -18.25 -4.20
C GLY A 407 -0.40 -19.04 -5.47
N ALA A 408 -1.36 -19.83 -5.95
CA ALA A 408 -1.18 -20.68 -7.13
C ALA A 408 -1.12 -19.90 -8.47
N TYR A 409 -1.52 -18.62 -8.48
CA TYR A 409 -1.70 -17.85 -9.73
C TYR A 409 -1.05 -16.45 -9.73
N PRO A 410 0.23 -16.28 -9.29
CA PRO A 410 0.82 -14.97 -9.02
C PRO A 410 0.86 -14.04 -10.24
N GLN A 411 1.21 -14.57 -11.42
CA GLN A 411 1.20 -13.80 -12.67
C GLN A 411 -0.22 -13.38 -13.10
N LYS A 412 -1.24 -14.19 -12.76
CA LYS A 412 -2.63 -13.90 -13.12
C LYS A 412 -3.27 -12.89 -12.16
N ALA A 413 -2.94 -12.97 -10.87
CA ALA A 413 -3.30 -11.94 -9.89
C ALA A 413 -2.73 -10.57 -10.31
N LEU A 414 -1.45 -10.50 -10.68
CA LEU A 414 -0.85 -9.26 -11.19
C LEU A 414 -1.53 -8.77 -12.49
N SER A 415 -1.86 -9.68 -13.41
CA SER A 415 -2.57 -9.31 -14.65
C SER A 415 -3.99 -8.78 -14.40
N VAL A 416 -4.70 -9.32 -13.40
CA VAL A 416 -6.01 -8.82 -12.95
C VAL A 416 -5.87 -7.44 -12.31
N LEU A 417 -4.94 -7.28 -11.37
CA LEU A 417 -4.66 -6.01 -10.68
C LEU A 417 -4.34 -4.90 -11.70
N ARG A 418 -3.43 -5.19 -12.63
CA ARG A 418 -3.08 -4.28 -13.74
C ARG A 418 -4.29 -3.92 -14.60
N ALA A 419 -5.09 -4.91 -15.02
CA ALA A 419 -6.23 -4.67 -15.90
C ALA A 419 -7.33 -3.83 -15.24
N ALA A 420 -7.57 -4.01 -13.93
CA ALA A 420 -8.49 -3.18 -13.17
C ALA A 420 -7.99 -1.73 -13.07
N SER A 421 -6.72 -1.52 -12.69
CA SER A 421 -6.12 -0.17 -12.65
C SER A 421 -6.15 0.52 -14.02
N GLU A 422 -5.69 -0.14 -15.08
CA GLU A 422 -5.66 0.45 -16.43
C GLU A 422 -7.07 0.77 -16.96
N ARG A 423 -8.10 -0.04 -16.62
CA ARG A 423 -9.49 0.28 -16.97
C ARG A 423 -9.99 1.53 -16.23
N MET A 424 -9.76 1.61 -14.92
CA MET A 424 -10.25 2.75 -14.11
C MET A 424 -9.53 4.05 -14.45
N GLU A 425 -8.22 4.00 -14.68
CA GLU A 425 -7.45 5.13 -15.18
C GLU A 425 -7.94 5.61 -16.55
N SER A 426 -8.32 4.69 -17.46
CA SER A 426 -8.86 5.02 -18.78
C SER A 426 -10.26 5.61 -18.67
N TRP A 427 -11.14 5.02 -17.86
CA TRP A 427 -12.49 5.51 -17.58
C TRP A 427 -12.50 6.93 -17.00
N SER A 428 -11.58 7.22 -16.06
CA SER A 428 -11.39 8.57 -15.50
C SER A 428 -11.05 9.63 -16.57
N ARG A 429 -10.31 9.24 -17.62
CA ARG A 429 -10.03 10.08 -18.79
C ARG A 429 -11.23 10.18 -19.74
N GLU A 430 -11.89 9.07 -20.03
CA GLU A 430 -13.06 8.97 -20.92
C GLU A 430 -14.22 9.87 -20.49
N GLU A 431 -14.52 9.93 -19.20
CA GLU A 431 -15.59 10.79 -18.65
C GLU A 431 -15.12 12.22 -18.29
N ASN A 432 -13.86 12.56 -18.60
CA ASN A 432 -13.21 13.82 -18.20
C ASN A 432 -13.36 14.14 -16.70
N MET A 433 -13.27 13.11 -15.85
CA MET A 433 -13.53 13.19 -14.41
C MET A 433 -12.35 13.74 -13.60
N GLN A 434 -11.22 14.03 -14.25
CA GLN A 434 -10.10 14.75 -13.66
C GLN A 434 -10.39 16.25 -13.50
N LYS A 435 -11.24 16.59 -12.54
CA LYS A 435 -11.28 17.95 -11.99
C LYS A 435 -9.93 18.27 -11.35
N LEU A 436 -9.49 19.54 -11.46
CA LEU A 436 -8.35 20.06 -10.71
C LEU A 436 -8.52 19.71 -9.22
N LEU A 437 -7.56 18.95 -8.69
CA LEU A 437 -7.60 18.52 -7.29
C LEU A 437 -7.35 19.71 -6.35
N PRO A 438 -7.95 19.75 -5.15
CA PRO A 438 -7.71 20.83 -4.20
C PRO A 438 -6.22 20.94 -3.87
N GLN A 439 -5.63 22.10 -4.22
CA GLN A 439 -4.24 22.40 -3.89
C GLN A 439 -4.11 22.61 -2.38
N HIS A 440 -3.05 22.03 -1.80
CA HIS A 440 -2.67 22.22 -0.41
C HIS A 440 -1.21 22.70 -0.40
N GLN A 441 -0.95 23.89 0.14
CA GLN A 441 0.39 24.47 0.16
C GLN A 441 1.26 23.78 1.21
N LEU A 442 2.35 23.16 0.79
CA LEU A 442 3.33 22.54 1.69
C LEU A 442 4.54 23.44 1.94
N ALA A 443 4.94 24.19 0.92
CA ALA A 443 6.20 24.90 0.97
C ALA A 443 6.13 26.18 1.82
N ILE A 444 7.11 26.32 2.71
CA ILE A 444 7.31 27.52 3.55
C ILE A 444 8.43 28.39 2.97
N ALA A 445 9.57 27.79 2.63
CA ALA A 445 10.66 28.49 1.98
C ALA A 445 10.25 28.98 0.58
N LEU A 446 10.89 30.04 0.08
CA LEU A 446 10.57 30.57 -1.25
C LEU A 446 10.98 29.63 -2.40
N PRO A 447 12.18 28.99 -2.40
CA PRO A 447 12.54 28.02 -3.43
C PRO A 447 11.52 26.89 -3.58
N ASP A 448 11.16 26.25 -2.47
CA ASP A 448 10.18 25.16 -2.43
C ASP A 448 8.80 25.61 -2.93
N ARG A 449 8.39 26.86 -2.65
CA ARG A 449 7.13 27.43 -3.15
C ARG A 449 7.16 27.69 -4.65
N ILE A 450 8.31 28.07 -5.20
CA ILE A 450 8.49 28.20 -6.66
C ILE A 450 8.37 26.80 -7.29
N SER A 451 9.04 25.78 -6.73
CA SER A 451 8.91 24.37 -7.16
C SER A 451 7.46 23.88 -7.17
N GLU A 452 6.75 24.11 -6.05
CA GLU A 452 5.37 23.69 -5.85
C GLU A 452 4.42 24.37 -6.85
N GLN A 453 4.50 25.70 -6.99
CA GLN A 453 3.63 26.44 -7.92
C GLN A 453 3.95 26.11 -9.39
N ILE A 454 5.22 25.94 -9.75
CA ILE A 454 5.61 25.50 -11.09
C ILE A 454 5.03 24.13 -11.42
N CYS A 455 5.08 23.17 -10.50
CA CYS A 455 4.49 21.84 -10.72
C CYS A 455 2.96 21.87 -10.79
N ASN A 456 2.30 22.68 -9.94
CA ASN A 456 0.85 22.85 -9.98
C ASN A 456 0.41 23.46 -11.33
N CYS A 457 1.01 24.58 -11.76
CA CYS A 457 0.71 25.23 -13.03
C CYS A 457 1.12 24.39 -14.26
N ALA A 458 2.20 23.60 -14.18
CA ALA A 458 2.59 22.67 -15.23
C ALA A 458 1.54 21.59 -15.46
N VAL A 459 0.92 21.06 -14.41
CA VAL A 459 -0.14 20.04 -14.52
C VAL A 459 -1.45 20.66 -15.02
N GLU A 460 -1.82 21.84 -14.56
CA GLU A 460 -2.96 22.58 -15.09
C GLU A 460 -2.78 22.88 -16.60
N MET A 461 -1.62 23.38 -17.00
CA MET A 461 -1.28 23.65 -18.40
C MET A 461 -1.27 22.36 -19.24
N ALA A 462 -0.68 21.28 -18.74
CA ALA A 462 -0.65 19.98 -19.41
C ALA A 462 -2.06 19.43 -19.67
N ASN A 463 -2.93 19.52 -18.66
CA ASN A 463 -4.33 19.08 -18.76
C ASN A 463 -5.14 19.96 -19.72
N ASN A 464 -5.01 21.29 -19.62
CA ASN A 464 -5.78 22.25 -20.42
C ASN A 464 -5.36 22.30 -21.90
N LEU A 465 -4.08 22.06 -22.20
CA LEU A 465 -3.59 21.96 -23.58
C LEU A 465 -3.75 20.55 -24.18
N GLY A 466 -4.03 19.54 -23.36
CA GLY A 466 -4.11 18.14 -23.80
C GLY A 466 -2.78 17.59 -24.32
N VAL A 467 -1.67 17.93 -23.66
CA VAL A 467 -0.32 17.47 -24.09
C VAL A 467 -0.18 15.95 -23.94
N ASP A 468 0.62 15.33 -24.80
CA ASP A 468 0.80 13.87 -24.81
C ASP A 468 1.63 13.36 -23.62
N ALA A 469 2.63 14.13 -23.18
CA ALA A 469 3.48 13.77 -22.03
C ALA A 469 4.04 14.99 -21.28
N ILE A 470 4.30 14.82 -19.99
CA ILE A 470 5.13 15.72 -19.18
C ILE A 470 6.52 15.11 -19.06
N PHE A 471 7.57 15.84 -19.43
CA PHE A 471 8.98 15.45 -19.25
C PHE A 471 9.60 16.30 -18.14
N VAL A 472 10.11 15.68 -17.09
CA VAL A 472 10.74 16.36 -15.95
C VAL A 472 12.20 15.95 -15.76
N TYR A 473 13.10 16.91 -15.80
CA TYR A 473 14.51 16.72 -15.43
C TYR A 473 14.68 17.05 -13.95
N THR A 474 15.12 16.09 -13.15
CA THR A 474 15.27 16.26 -11.70
C THR A 474 16.30 15.29 -11.15
N LYS A 475 17.19 15.77 -10.27
CA LYS A 475 18.21 14.91 -9.67
C LYS A 475 17.61 13.93 -8.67
N HIS A 476 16.84 14.46 -7.72
CA HIS A 476 16.34 13.72 -6.55
C HIS A 476 14.85 13.37 -6.60
N GLY A 477 14.18 13.59 -7.74
CA GLY A 477 12.76 13.23 -7.93
C GLY A 477 11.74 14.19 -7.31
N HIS A 478 12.16 15.27 -6.66
CA HIS A 478 11.25 16.20 -5.96
C HIS A 478 10.21 16.82 -6.90
N MET A 479 10.62 17.35 -8.05
CA MET A 479 9.71 17.89 -9.08
C MET A 479 8.77 16.80 -9.63
N ALA A 480 9.26 15.58 -9.82
CA ALA A 480 8.42 14.45 -10.28
C ALA A 480 7.36 14.04 -9.23
N SER A 481 7.69 14.15 -7.94
CA SER A 481 6.77 13.95 -6.82
C SER A 481 5.66 15.00 -6.81
N LEU A 482 6.02 16.29 -6.91
CA LEU A 482 5.06 17.40 -6.98
C LEU A 482 4.14 17.35 -8.22
N LEU A 483 4.65 16.88 -9.36
CA LEU A 483 3.83 16.62 -10.55
C LEU A 483 2.88 15.44 -10.31
N SER A 484 3.37 14.32 -9.77
CA SER A 484 2.56 13.14 -9.38
C SER A 484 1.43 13.52 -8.42
N ARG A 485 1.70 14.39 -7.44
CA ARG A 485 0.73 14.87 -6.43
C ARG A 485 -0.56 15.42 -7.03
N ASN A 486 -0.42 16.16 -8.13
CA ASN A 486 -1.53 16.81 -8.84
C ASN A 486 -2.25 15.87 -9.82
N ARG A 487 -1.80 14.61 -9.93
CA ARG A 487 -2.42 13.52 -10.70
C ARG A 487 -2.77 13.87 -12.17
N PRO A 488 -1.83 14.39 -12.99
CA PRO A 488 -2.08 14.83 -14.38
C PRO A 488 -2.74 13.80 -15.31
N ASN A 489 -3.40 14.29 -16.36
CA ASN A 489 -3.96 13.48 -17.45
C ASN A 489 -2.88 12.79 -18.30
N PRO A 490 -1.80 13.47 -18.75
CA PRO A 490 -0.66 12.78 -19.36
C PRO A 490 0.22 12.02 -18.36
N PRO A 491 1.01 11.03 -18.83
CA PRO A 491 2.11 10.44 -18.08
C PRO A 491 3.25 11.45 -17.79
N ILE A 492 4.02 11.17 -16.73
CA ILE A 492 5.21 11.93 -16.34
C ILE A 492 6.45 11.07 -16.63
N PHE A 493 7.37 11.55 -17.47
CA PHE A 493 8.67 10.92 -17.70
C PHE A 493 9.72 11.66 -16.88
N ALA A 494 10.28 11.01 -15.87
CA ALA A 494 11.26 11.60 -14.98
C ALA A 494 12.67 11.13 -15.31
N PHE A 495 13.53 12.09 -15.67
CA PHE A 495 14.89 11.86 -16.12
C PHE A 495 15.88 12.25 -15.02
N THR A 496 16.72 11.31 -14.61
CA THR A 496 17.73 11.50 -13.54
C THR A 496 19.06 10.81 -13.87
N ASP A 497 20.17 11.38 -13.40
CA ASP A 497 21.51 10.79 -13.39
C ASP A 497 21.74 9.88 -12.18
N ASP A 498 20.94 9.96 -11.11
CA ASP A 498 21.05 9.12 -9.90
C ASP A 498 20.19 7.85 -10.00
N ALA A 499 20.85 6.70 -9.94
CA ALA A 499 20.22 5.37 -9.95
C ALA A 499 19.31 5.13 -8.72
N ASN A 500 19.62 5.72 -7.56
CA ASN A 500 18.79 5.54 -6.36
C ASN A 500 17.50 6.34 -6.46
N SER A 501 17.58 7.60 -6.89
CA SER A 501 16.43 8.45 -7.18
C SER A 501 15.56 7.89 -8.32
N ARG A 502 16.18 7.26 -9.34
CA ARG A 502 15.42 6.54 -10.38
C ARG A 502 14.49 5.49 -9.79
N LYS A 503 15.00 4.65 -8.88
CA LYS A 503 14.20 3.60 -8.24
C LYS A 503 13.19 4.13 -7.23
N SER A 504 13.50 5.18 -6.46
CA SER A 504 12.55 5.71 -5.48
C SER A 504 11.29 6.28 -6.15
N MET A 505 11.44 6.84 -7.36
CA MET A 505 10.34 7.33 -8.19
C MET A 505 9.38 6.23 -8.72
N ASN A 506 9.72 4.94 -8.62
CA ASN A 506 8.80 3.85 -9.02
C ASN A 506 7.51 3.79 -8.18
N LEU A 507 7.46 4.45 -7.02
CA LEU A 507 6.29 4.56 -6.15
C LEU A 507 5.50 5.87 -6.33
N PHE A 508 5.88 6.74 -7.27
CA PHE A 508 5.12 7.96 -7.57
C PHE A 508 4.10 7.71 -8.69
N TRP A 509 2.82 7.96 -8.43
CA TRP A 509 1.75 7.81 -9.41
C TRP A 509 2.05 8.52 -10.74
N GLY A 510 1.82 7.84 -11.87
CA GLY A 510 2.00 8.44 -13.20
C GLY A 510 3.45 8.66 -13.65
N VAL A 511 4.45 8.43 -12.78
CA VAL A 511 5.87 8.65 -13.10
C VAL A 511 6.51 7.41 -13.73
N ILE A 512 7.13 7.55 -14.88
CA ILE A 512 8.03 6.57 -15.50
C ILE A 512 9.46 7.11 -15.31
N PRO A 513 10.31 6.45 -14.50
CA PRO A 513 11.67 6.93 -14.25
C PRO A 513 12.69 6.34 -15.23
N LEU A 514 13.50 7.21 -15.85
CA LEU A 514 14.53 6.89 -16.83
C LEU A 514 15.89 7.38 -16.33
N HIS A 515 16.94 6.62 -16.66
CA HIS A 515 18.30 7.10 -16.48
C HIS A 515 18.73 7.93 -17.70
N LEU A 516 19.23 9.13 -17.46
CA LEU A 516 19.75 10.03 -18.49
C LEU A 516 20.91 10.84 -17.91
N PRO A 517 22.12 10.81 -18.50
CA PRO A 517 23.22 11.69 -18.10
C PRO A 517 22.86 13.17 -18.31
N LEU A 518 22.46 13.83 -17.24
CA LEU A 518 21.99 15.22 -17.25
C LEU A 518 23.14 16.21 -17.47
N SER A 519 22.80 17.38 -17.96
CA SER A 519 23.68 18.54 -18.15
C SER A 519 22.92 19.82 -17.80
N ASP A 520 23.63 20.88 -17.44
CA ASP A 520 23.01 22.15 -17.00
C ASP A 520 22.18 22.84 -18.11
N SER A 521 22.34 22.42 -19.37
CA SER A 521 21.56 22.83 -20.53
C SER A 521 20.28 21.99 -20.68
N MET A 522 19.09 22.59 -20.45
CA MET A 522 17.81 21.95 -20.78
C MET A 522 17.74 21.56 -22.27
N GLU A 523 18.27 22.40 -23.15
CA GLU A 523 18.20 22.19 -24.60
C GLU A 523 18.92 20.89 -25.00
N ASP A 524 20.08 20.62 -24.42
CA ASP A 524 20.84 19.42 -24.73
C ASP A 524 20.29 18.19 -23.99
N ASN A 525 19.69 18.37 -22.79
CA ASN A 525 18.89 17.32 -22.16
C ASN A 525 17.68 16.92 -23.03
N PHE A 526 16.99 17.89 -23.64
CA PHE A 526 15.86 17.65 -24.54
C PHE A 526 16.31 16.92 -25.83
N LYS A 527 17.41 17.35 -26.46
CA LYS A 527 17.97 16.66 -27.63
C LYS A 527 18.38 15.21 -27.32
N LYS A 528 19.07 14.98 -26.19
CA LYS A 528 19.41 13.62 -25.73
C LYS A 528 18.14 12.78 -25.53
N THR A 529 17.14 13.34 -24.86
CA THR A 529 15.85 12.68 -24.58
C THR A 529 15.11 12.30 -25.86
N ILE A 530 14.95 13.24 -26.80
CA ILE A 530 14.28 12.99 -28.08
C ILE A 530 15.07 11.98 -28.92
N SER A 531 16.41 12.00 -28.88
CA SER A 531 17.24 10.99 -29.55
C SER A 531 17.02 9.58 -28.97
N LEU A 532 17.00 9.44 -27.64
CA LEU A 532 16.69 8.18 -26.95
C LEU A 532 15.28 7.69 -27.28
N MET A 533 14.27 8.54 -27.13
CA MET A 533 12.86 8.16 -27.30
C MET A 533 12.53 7.86 -28.77
N LYS A 534 13.22 8.49 -29.74
CA LYS A 534 13.14 8.13 -31.16
C LYS A 534 13.86 6.81 -31.46
N SER A 535 15.01 6.52 -30.85
CA SER A 535 15.72 5.25 -31.08
C SER A 535 14.95 4.02 -30.56
N LYS A 536 14.13 4.19 -29.51
CA LYS A 536 13.19 3.17 -29.03
C LYS A 536 11.85 3.09 -29.81
N GLY A 537 11.64 3.98 -30.79
CA GLY A 537 10.42 4.04 -31.59
C GLY A 537 9.20 4.53 -30.80
N SER A 538 9.43 5.30 -29.74
CA SER A 538 8.45 5.64 -28.70
C SER A 538 7.79 7.02 -28.87
N VAL A 539 8.36 7.88 -29.71
CA VAL A 539 7.93 9.27 -29.96
C VAL A 539 7.71 9.49 -31.46
N LYS A 540 6.68 10.25 -31.80
CA LYS A 540 6.24 10.56 -33.17
C LYS A 540 6.41 12.06 -33.47
N PRO A 541 6.54 12.45 -34.75
CA PRO A 541 6.39 13.84 -35.15
C PRO A 541 5.03 14.39 -34.70
N ARG A 542 5.02 15.63 -34.22
CA ARG A 542 3.89 16.39 -33.67
C ARG A 542 3.36 15.95 -32.31
N ASP A 543 3.99 15.00 -31.62
CA ASP A 543 3.72 14.77 -30.19
C ASP A 543 3.99 16.09 -29.41
N THR A 544 3.08 16.46 -28.51
CA THR A 544 3.17 17.69 -27.71
C THR A 544 3.69 17.37 -26.32
N ILE A 545 4.82 17.97 -25.94
CA ILE A 545 5.54 17.67 -24.71
C ILE A 545 5.60 18.92 -23.83
N LEU A 546 5.18 18.82 -22.57
CA LEU A 546 5.42 19.84 -21.56
C LEU A 546 6.69 19.49 -20.77
N LEU A 547 7.68 20.37 -20.80
CA LEU A 547 8.97 20.24 -20.13
C LEU A 547 8.96 21.00 -18.80
N VAL A 548 9.49 20.37 -17.76
CA VAL A 548 9.78 20.98 -16.47
C VAL A 548 11.25 20.71 -16.12
N SER A 549 11.99 21.75 -15.74
CA SER A 549 13.37 21.60 -15.24
C SER A 549 13.50 21.98 -13.78
N ASP A 550 14.06 21.08 -13.00
CA ASP A 550 14.86 21.44 -11.82
C ASP A 550 16.13 22.17 -12.28
N SER A 551 16.58 23.18 -11.52
CA SER A 551 17.83 23.90 -11.81
C SER A 551 19.02 23.39 -10.99
N ASP A 552 18.79 22.79 -9.82
CA ASP A 552 19.88 22.34 -8.94
C ASP A 552 20.35 20.92 -9.28
N LEU A 553 20.73 20.73 -10.55
CA LEU A 553 21.32 19.49 -11.04
C LEU A 553 22.69 19.17 -10.40
N ASN A 554 23.30 20.09 -9.63
CA ASN A 554 24.68 19.92 -9.13
C ASN A 554 25.04 20.69 -7.82
N ARG A 555 24.10 21.06 -6.92
CA ARG A 555 24.43 21.91 -5.76
C ARG A 555 23.91 21.47 -4.38
N PRO A 556 24.67 21.72 -3.29
CA PRO A 556 24.19 21.60 -1.92
C PRO A 556 23.55 22.92 -1.42
N CYS A 557 22.21 22.97 -1.43
CA CYS A 557 21.30 23.69 -0.50
C CYS A 557 21.49 25.20 -0.16
N ALA A 558 22.54 25.90 -0.61
CA ALA A 558 22.98 27.18 -0.02
C ALA A 558 23.28 28.32 -1.03
N ALA A 559 22.67 28.31 -2.22
CA ALA A 559 22.85 29.35 -3.24
C ALA A 559 21.54 30.13 -3.52
N THR A 560 21.67 31.39 -3.94
CA THR A 560 20.56 32.38 -3.96
C THR A 560 19.80 32.51 -5.29
N SER A 561 20.04 31.64 -6.29
CA SER A 561 19.44 31.76 -7.63
C SER A 561 18.77 30.47 -8.09
N VAL A 562 17.44 30.41 -7.99
CA VAL A 562 16.59 29.32 -8.51
C VAL A 562 16.19 29.63 -9.95
N PHE A 563 16.37 28.68 -10.89
CA PHE A 563 16.12 28.85 -12.32
C PHE A 563 15.22 27.75 -12.90
N GLN A 564 14.08 27.53 -12.27
CA GLN A 564 13.09 26.56 -12.73
C GLN A 564 12.27 27.14 -13.91
N SER A 565 11.86 26.28 -14.84
CA SER A 565 11.12 26.71 -16.03
C SER A 565 10.13 25.67 -16.52
N ILE A 566 9.08 26.16 -17.20
CA ILE A 566 8.07 25.39 -17.93
C ILE A 566 8.21 25.75 -19.41
N GLN A 567 8.25 24.75 -20.30
CA GLN A 567 8.20 24.97 -21.75
C GLN A 567 7.24 23.97 -22.39
N VAL A 568 6.50 24.38 -23.42
CA VAL A 568 5.73 23.45 -24.27
C VAL A 568 6.45 23.36 -25.60
N ARG A 569 6.71 22.13 -26.08
CA ARG A 569 7.36 21.86 -27.36
C ARG A 569 6.57 20.85 -28.17
N LEU A 570 6.60 21.03 -29.49
CA LEU A 570 6.21 20.01 -30.46
C LEU A 570 7.46 19.22 -30.84
N VAL A 571 7.34 17.91 -31.03
CA VAL A 571 8.43 17.11 -31.60
C VAL A 571 8.43 17.22 -33.12
N GLU A 572 9.59 17.57 -33.69
CA GLU A 572 9.85 17.57 -35.14
C GLU A 572 10.00 16.15 -35.71
#